data_AF-A0A1M7M7H9-F1
#
_entry.id   AF-A0A1M7M7H9-F1
#
_cell.length_a   1.000
_cell.length_b   1.000
_cell.length_c   1.000
_cell.angle_alpha   90.00
_cell.angle_beta   90.00
_cell.angle_gamma   90.00
#
_symmetry.space_group_name_H-M   'P 1'
#
loop_
_entity.id
_entity.type
_entity.pdbx_description
1 polymer ?
#
loop_
_entity_poly.entity_id
_entity_poly.type
_entity_poly.pdbx_seq_one_letter_code
_entity_poly.pdbx_strand_id
1 'polypeptide(L)'
;MKNYIVFLAILVLCACSSSQIAGDKWVGKTKQSLIKTWGTPIRVFDNSTDGEILVYADQIYHESNGSDSRAAGSSYWNYTYMYVDKSGKVSSFRNEKQNYPPQSLDSDKLSTMNLLTAK
;
A
#
# COMPACT_ATOMS: atom_id res chain seq x y z
N MET A 1 12.50 -36.21 -31.52
CA MET A 1 11.48 -35.37 -30.85
C MET A 1 11.65 -35.40 -29.33
N LYS A 2 12.80 -34.99 -28.78
CA LYS A 2 13.06 -34.99 -27.32
C LYS A 2 13.51 -33.64 -26.75
N ASN A 3 13.85 -32.69 -27.63
CA ASN A 3 14.39 -31.38 -27.23
C ASN A 3 13.30 -30.30 -27.05
N TYR A 4 12.06 -30.55 -27.48
CA TYR A 4 10.95 -29.60 -27.32
C TYR A 4 10.42 -29.50 -25.89
N ILE A 5 10.62 -30.54 -25.08
CA ILE A 5 10.21 -30.54 -23.65
C ILE A 5 11.04 -29.52 -22.86
N VAL A 6 12.32 -29.37 -23.19
CA VAL A 6 13.22 -28.41 -22.52
C VAL A 6 12.81 -26.97 -22.83
N PHE A 7 12.43 -26.67 -24.08
CA PHE A 7 11.94 -25.35 -24.47
C PHE A 7 10.60 -25.00 -23.81
N LEU A 8 9.70 -25.97 -23.66
CA LEU A 8 8.42 -25.77 -22.96
C LEU A 8 8.64 -25.48 -21.47
N ALA A 9 9.60 -26.17 -20.83
CA ALA A 9 9.93 -25.96 -19.42
C ALA A 9 10.50 -24.55 -19.13
N ILE A 10 11.32 -24.01 -20.04
CA ILE A 10 11.91 -22.67 -19.89
C ILE A 10 10.84 -21.58 -20.04
N LEU A 11 9.86 -21.77 -20.94
CA LEU A 11 8.75 -20.83 -21.14
C LEU A 11 7.83 -20.70 -19.91
N VAL A 12 7.63 -21.78 -19.16
CA VAL A 12 6.80 -21.76 -17.93
C VAL A 12 7.49 -20.99 -16.79
N LEU A 13 8.82 -20.97 -16.74
CA LEU A 13 9.57 -20.29 -15.67
C LEU A 13 9.64 -18.76 -15.85
N CYS A 14 9.50 -18.25 -17.08
CA CYS A 14 9.52 -16.80 -17.34
C CYS A 14 8.18 -16.09 -17.06
N ALA A 15 7.10 -16.82 -16.77
CA ALA A 15 5.78 -16.24 -16.50
C ALA A 15 5.65 -15.62 -15.09
N CYS A 16 6.65 -15.77 -14.22
CA CYS A 16 6.64 -15.21 -12.87
C CYS A 16 7.32 -13.81 -12.80
N SER A 17 7.07 -12.95 -13.79
CA SER A 17 7.34 -11.52 -13.65
C SER A 17 6.13 -10.87 -12.98
N SER A 18 6.06 -11.00 -11.65
CA SER A 18 5.12 -10.22 -10.86
C SER A 18 5.40 -8.73 -11.11
N SER A 19 4.39 -7.99 -11.55
CA SER A 19 4.44 -6.54 -11.63
C SER A 19 4.71 -6.00 -10.23
N GLN A 20 5.96 -5.59 -9.96
CA GLN A 20 6.36 -5.01 -8.68
C GLN A 20 5.54 -3.76 -8.42
N ILE A 21 4.62 -3.85 -7.46
CA ILE A 21 3.88 -2.70 -6.96
C ILE A 21 4.87 -1.91 -6.09
N ALA A 22 4.75 -0.58 -6.07
CA ALA A 22 5.72 0.30 -5.39
C ALA A 22 5.95 -0.02 -3.89
N GLY A 23 5.04 -0.79 -3.25
CA GLY A 23 5.17 -1.30 -1.90
C GLY A 23 6.11 -2.51 -1.76
N ASP A 24 6.24 -3.37 -2.77
CA ASP A 24 6.97 -4.64 -2.68
C ASP A 24 8.44 -4.45 -2.32
N LYS A 25 9.07 -3.38 -2.85
CA LYS A 25 10.48 -3.04 -2.59
C LYS A 25 10.76 -2.67 -1.12
N TRP A 26 9.73 -2.36 -0.35
CA TRP A 26 9.86 -1.95 1.03
C TRP A 26 9.82 -3.12 2.00
N VAL A 27 9.21 -4.25 1.62
CA VAL A 27 9.17 -5.44 2.46
C VAL A 27 10.59 -5.86 2.86
N GLY A 28 10.81 -6.05 4.16
CA GLY A 28 12.11 -6.35 4.78
C GLY A 28 13.03 -5.15 5.00
N LYS A 29 12.72 -3.95 4.47
CA LYS A 29 13.46 -2.71 4.76
C LYS A 29 13.06 -2.15 6.11
N THR A 30 13.96 -1.38 6.72
CA THR A 30 13.68 -0.72 7.99
C THR A 30 12.69 0.42 7.80
N LYS A 31 11.84 0.65 8.80
CA LYS A 31 10.96 1.82 8.90
C LYS A 31 11.72 3.13 8.67
N GLN A 32 12.93 3.25 9.20
CA GLN A 32 13.74 4.45 9.03
C GLN A 32 14.12 4.71 7.56
N SER A 33 14.44 3.66 6.80
CA SER A 33 14.73 3.78 5.35
C SER A 33 13.50 4.23 4.56
N LEU A 34 12.34 3.63 4.89
CA LEU A 34 11.05 4.03 4.33
C LEU A 34 10.76 5.50 4.61
N ILE A 35 10.78 5.94 5.88
CA ILE A 35 10.50 7.33 6.28
C ILE A 35 11.49 8.31 5.63
N LYS A 36 12.77 7.95 5.50
CA LYS A 36 13.76 8.79 4.83
C LYS A 36 13.43 9.02 3.35
N THR A 37 12.75 8.07 2.71
CA THR A 37 12.47 8.10 1.27
C THR A 37 11.07 8.62 0.95
N TRP A 38 10.08 8.22 1.75
CA TRP A 38 8.65 8.56 1.56
C TRP A 38 8.20 9.74 2.43
N GLY A 39 9.03 10.18 3.36
CA GLY A 39 8.66 11.16 4.36
C GLY A 39 7.92 10.56 5.55
N THR A 40 7.54 11.45 6.46
CA THR A 40 6.80 11.10 7.68
C THR A 40 5.38 10.65 7.32
N PRO A 41 4.90 9.52 7.85
CA PRO A 41 3.52 9.08 7.62
C PRO A 41 2.51 10.07 8.21
N ILE A 42 1.32 10.15 7.60
CA ILE A 42 0.26 11.07 8.05
C ILE A 42 -0.40 10.61 9.35
N ARG A 43 -0.37 9.29 9.61
CA ARG A 43 -0.80 8.65 10.85
C ARG A 43 0.09 7.45 11.15
N VAL A 44 0.28 7.19 12.44
CA VAL A 44 0.91 5.98 12.95
C VAL A 44 -0.04 5.37 13.97
N PHE A 45 -0.30 4.08 13.82
CA PHE A 45 -1.10 3.32 14.77
C PHE A 45 -0.23 2.24 15.39
N ASP A 46 -0.13 2.26 16.72
CA ASP A 46 0.52 1.19 17.46
C ASP A 46 -0.42 -0.01 17.52
N ASN A 47 0.05 -1.16 17.05
CA ASN A 47 -0.58 -2.44 17.30
C ASN A 47 0.36 -3.23 18.21
N SER A 48 0.19 -3.09 19.52
CA SER A 48 1.03 -3.72 20.55
C SER A 48 1.29 -5.22 20.34
N THR A 49 0.39 -5.91 19.62
CA THR A 49 0.50 -7.33 19.32
C THR A 49 1.42 -7.61 18.12
N ASP A 50 1.40 -6.79 17.08
CA ASP A 50 2.02 -7.09 15.78
C ASP A 50 3.03 -6.04 15.28
N GLY A 51 3.19 -4.93 16.00
CA GLY A 51 4.11 -3.83 15.66
C GLY A 51 3.37 -2.51 15.45
N GLU A 52 3.59 -1.84 14.32
CA GLU A 52 2.94 -0.55 14.03
C GLU A 52 2.49 -0.47 12.57
N ILE A 53 1.50 0.38 12.32
CA ILE A 53 0.96 0.65 10.98
C ILE A 53 1.27 2.09 10.64
N LEU A 54 2.06 2.31 9.60
CA LEU A 54 2.33 3.63 9.03
C LEU A 54 1.36 3.88 7.89
N VAL A 55 0.63 4.99 7.95
CA VAL A 55 -0.35 5.35 6.95
C VAL A 55 0.18 6.49 6.09
N TYR A 56 0.16 6.28 4.78
CA TYR A 56 0.38 7.30 3.76
C TYR A 56 -0.91 7.47 2.97
N ALA A 57 -1.26 8.69 2.59
CA ALA A 57 -2.48 8.93 1.83
C ALA A 57 -2.36 10.16 0.95
N ASP A 58 -2.73 10.00 -0.32
CA ASP A 58 -2.75 11.08 -1.31
C ASP A 58 -4.17 11.32 -1.80
N GLN A 59 -4.60 12.58 -1.81
CA GLN A 59 -5.89 12.97 -2.37
C GLN A 59 -5.79 13.09 -3.89
N ILE A 60 -6.67 12.39 -4.59
CA ILE A 60 -6.79 12.40 -6.04
C ILE A 60 -8.08 13.11 -6.42
N TYR A 61 -7.96 14.13 -7.26
CA TYR A 61 -9.09 14.86 -7.83
C TYR A 61 -9.32 14.38 -9.26
N HIS A 62 -10.57 14.05 -9.58
CA HIS A 62 -10.97 13.88 -10.97
C HIS A 62 -11.30 15.25 -11.57
N GLU A 63 -10.75 15.55 -12.74
CA GLU A 63 -11.17 16.71 -13.50
C GLU A 63 -12.65 16.56 -13.90
N SER A 64 -13.44 17.58 -13.64
CA SER A 64 -14.80 17.66 -14.16
C SER A 64 -14.73 18.01 -15.64
N ASN A 65 -15.22 17.14 -16.52
CA ASN A 65 -15.30 17.35 -17.97
C ASN A 65 -16.28 18.47 -18.42
N GLY A 66 -16.56 19.45 -17.57
CA GLY A 66 -17.49 20.55 -17.83
C GLY A 66 -16.81 21.90 -17.74
N SER A 67 -17.10 22.80 -18.67
CA SER A 67 -16.62 24.19 -18.73
C SER A 67 -17.04 25.09 -17.56
N ASP A 68 -17.66 24.52 -16.53
CA ASP A 68 -18.16 25.23 -15.36
C ASP A 68 -17.13 25.15 -14.23
N SER A 69 -16.36 26.24 -14.09
CA SER A 69 -15.33 26.47 -13.06
C SER A 69 -15.83 26.40 -11.60
N ARG A 70 -17.07 25.99 -11.36
CA ARG A 70 -17.76 26.01 -10.05
C ARG A 70 -18.05 24.62 -9.48
N ALA A 71 -17.83 23.55 -10.24
CA ALA A 71 -18.01 22.19 -9.73
C ALA A 71 -16.67 21.65 -9.19
N ALA A 72 -16.59 21.42 -7.88
CA ALA A 72 -15.51 20.61 -7.33
C ALA A 72 -15.65 19.19 -7.91
N GLY A 73 -14.70 18.76 -8.73
CA GLY A 73 -14.66 17.40 -9.25
C GLY A 73 -14.67 16.37 -8.12
N SER A 74 -15.14 15.14 -8.41
CA SER A 74 -15.10 14.07 -7.41
C SER A 74 -13.67 13.81 -6.96
N SER A 75 -13.47 13.54 -5.68
CA SER A 75 -12.16 13.19 -5.14
C SER A 75 -12.22 11.93 -4.31
N TYR A 76 -11.11 11.22 -4.26
CA TYR A 76 -10.89 10.08 -3.39
C TYR A 76 -9.48 10.12 -2.84
N TRP A 77 -9.20 9.28 -1.87
CA TRP A 77 -7.89 9.15 -1.25
C TRP A 77 -7.31 7.79 -1.58
N ASN A 78 -6.08 7.76 -2.09
CA ASN A 78 -5.27 6.55 -2.19
C ASN A 78 -4.51 6.38 -0.88
N TYR A 79 -4.88 5.37 -0.09
CA TYR A 79 -4.18 4.98 1.13
C TYR A 79 -3.15 3.90 0.83
N THR A 80 -1.99 4.01 1.45
CA THR A 80 -1.00 2.95 1.57
C THR A 80 -0.72 2.71 3.04
N TYR A 81 -1.14 1.54 3.53
CA TYR A 81 -0.85 1.04 4.87
C TYR A 81 0.43 0.21 4.81
N MET A 82 1.46 0.64 5.54
CA MET A 82 2.73 -0.08 5.68
C MET A 82 2.76 -0.73 7.06
N TYR A 83 2.80 -2.05 7.09
CA TYR A 83 2.87 -2.82 8.33
C TYR A 83 4.33 -2.98 8.71
N VAL A 84 4.68 -2.57 9.92
CA VAL A 84 6.03 -2.68 10.47
C VAL A 84 5.98 -3.63 11.64
N ASP A 85 6.81 -4.67 11.60
CA ASP A 85 6.90 -5.65 12.66
C ASP A 85 7.63 -5.09 13.90
N LYS A 86 7.64 -5.87 15.00
CA LYS A 86 8.35 -5.51 16.23
C LYS A 86 9.87 -5.34 16.08
N SER A 87 10.46 -5.83 14.99
CA SER A 87 11.87 -5.62 14.67
C SER A 87 12.13 -4.28 13.96
N GLY A 88 11.07 -3.51 13.67
CA GLY A 88 11.14 -2.22 12.99
C GLY A 88 11.31 -2.35 11.48
N LYS A 89 10.95 -3.49 10.89
CA LYS A 89 11.00 -3.73 9.44
C LYS A 89 9.60 -3.82 8.85
N VAL A 90 9.45 -3.39 7.61
CA VAL A 90 8.18 -3.53 6.89
C VAL A 90 7.92 -5.01 6.63
N SER A 91 6.85 -5.56 7.20
CA SER A 91 6.44 -6.96 7.01
C SER A 91 5.58 -7.13 5.77
N SER A 92 4.63 -6.21 5.56
CA SER A 92 3.72 -6.21 4.40
C SER A 92 3.19 -4.80 4.13
N PHE A 93 2.41 -4.63 3.07
CA PHE A 93 1.71 -3.39 2.77
C PHE A 93 0.34 -3.67 2.14
N ARG A 94 -0.57 -2.70 2.22
CA ARG A 94 -1.88 -2.75 1.59
C ARG A 94 -2.24 -1.39 1.02
N ASN A 95 -2.74 -1.38 -0.21
CA ASN A 95 -3.23 -0.17 -0.87
C ASN A 95 -4.74 -0.20 -0.95
N GLU A 96 -5.39 0.93 -0.66
CA GLU A 96 -6.85 1.05 -0.74
C GLU A 96 -7.28 2.42 -1.24
N LYS A 97 -8.47 2.47 -1.85
CA LYS A 97 -9.15 3.73 -2.16
C LYS A 97 -10.21 3.99 -1.11
N GLN A 98 -10.21 5.19 -0.56
CA GLN A 98 -11.16 5.61 0.47
C GLN A 98 -11.79 6.94 0.10
N ASN A 99 -13.04 7.16 0.54
CA ASN A 99 -13.80 8.38 0.30
C ASN A 99 -13.76 9.36 1.49
N TYR A 100 -12.94 9.07 2.50
CA TYR A 100 -12.78 9.90 3.70
C TYR A 100 -11.32 10.29 3.90
N PRO A 101 -11.06 11.45 4.53
CA PRO A 101 -9.72 11.95 4.71
C PRO A 101 -9.01 11.24 5.89
N PRO A 102 -7.66 11.21 5.92
CA PRO A 102 -6.89 10.47 6.93
C PRO A 102 -7.16 10.87 8.38
N GLN A 103 -7.70 12.08 8.58
CA GLN A 103 -8.11 12.60 9.88
C GLN A 103 -9.31 11.86 10.46
N SER A 104 -10.13 11.22 9.62
CA SER A 104 -11.28 10.40 10.00
C SER A 104 -10.93 8.93 10.21
N LEU A 105 -9.64 8.59 10.27
CA LEU A 105 -9.16 7.25 10.56
C LEU A 105 -8.76 7.16 12.03
N ASP A 106 -9.35 6.22 12.75
CA ASP A 106 -9.05 5.86 14.14
C ASP A 106 -8.85 4.35 14.27
N SER A 107 -8.47 3.90 15.48
CA SER A 107 -8.20 2.48 15.76
C SER A 107 -9.44 1.59 15.57
N ASP A 108 -10.64 2.09 15.88
CA ASP A 108 -11.88 1.32 15.74
C ASP A 108 -12.21 1.08 14.26
N LYS A 109 -11.98 2.09 13.42
CA LYS A 109 -12.15 2.01 11.98
C LYS A 109 -11.13 1.07 11.35
N LEU A 110 -9.87 1.09 11.81
CA LEU A 110 -8.85 0.11 11.39
C LEU A 110 -9.25 -1.32 11.73
N SER A 111 -9.77 -1.54 12.95
CA SER A 111 -10.26 -2.86 13.37
C SER A 111 -11.39 -3.33 12.47
N THR A 112 -12.37 -2.46 12.21
CA THR A 112 -13.52 -2.78 11.34
C THR A 112 -13.10 -3.15 9.92
N MET A 113 -12.02 -2.54 9.42
CA MET A 113 -11.47 -2.82 8.09
C MET A 113 -10.54 -4.05 8.05
N ASN A 114 -10.36 -4.75 9.18
CA ASN A 114 -9.39 -5.82 9.36
C ASN A 114 -7.97 -5.39 8.95
N LEU A 115 -7.63 -4.13 9.24
CA LEU A 115 -6.31 -3.55 8.99
C LEU A 115 -5.40 -3.70 10.20
N LEU A 116 -5.86 -4.23 11.34
CA LEU A 116 -4.97 -4.47 12.48
C LEU A 116 -4.21 -5.80 12.35
N THR A 117 -4.79 -6.78 11.67
CA THR A 117 -4.14 -8.09 11.45
C THR A 117 -3.15 -8.00 10.28
N ALA A 118 -1.87 -7.81 10.59
CA ALA A 118 -0.80 -8.05 9.62
C ALA A 118 -0.71 -9.56 9.34
N LYS A 119 -0.66 -9.94 8.06
CA LYS A 119 -0.15 -11.26 7.64
C LYS A 119 1.25 -11.09 7.08
#